data_AF-A0A3P7PSP9-F1
#
_entry.id   AF-A0A3P7PSP9-F1
#
_cell.length_a   1.000
_cell.length_b   1.000
_cell.length_c   1.000
_cell.angle_alpha   90.00
_cell.angle_beta   90.00
_cell.angle_gamma   90.00
#
_symmetry.space_group_name_H-M   'P 1'
#
loop_
_entity.id
_entity.type
_entity.pdbx_description
1 polymer ?
#
loop_
_entity_poly.entity_id
_entity_poly.type
_entity_poly.pdbx_seq_one_letter_code
_entity_poly.pdbx_strand_id
1 'polypeptide(L)'
;MKTSNNNPIRFWSITSGISLLIMAIAAGYAYGFSFNQIYVENNTLQTMTNIQSNSTLFYSGAIVWCLILATDIIVSYGFYRFLKPIHKPIALISGCLRLTYSVFLAIGIAFLFGKNTEQFLKMWSLGLFIIGFHLVITGIGAFLSTETPKLFGVLLIIAGISYSLIHGLQNFVPQAISLAAYIESFLTIPMTVGELSFGIWLLIKGGRKINQQPSNDPVPDAS
;
A
#
# COMPACT_ATOMS: atom_id res chain seq x y z
N MET A 1 13.93 24.90 -28.42
CA MET A 1 14.27 24.22 -27.15
C MET A 1 12.96 23.99 -26.39
N LYS A 2 12.40 22.78 -26.40
CA LYS A 2 11.14 22.47 -25.68
C LYS A 2 11.47 22.50 -24.19
N THR A 3 11.04 23.53 -23.48
CA THR A 3 11.03 23.54 -22.02
C THR A 3 10.17 22.35 -21.58
N SER A 4 10.77 21.34 -20.93
CA SER A 4 9.98 20.26 -20.37
C SER A 4 9.16 20.89 -19.26
N ASN A 5 7.86 21.06 -19.52
CA ASN A 5 6.93 21.57 -18.55
C ASN A 5 6.80 20.48 -17.48
N ASN A 6 7.68 20.53 -16.48
CA ASN A 6 7.76 19.54 -15.41
C ASN A 6 6.51 19.70 -14.56
N ASN A 7 5.42 19.04 -14.96
CA ASN A 7 4.22 18.94 -14.15
C ASN A 7 4.56 18.02 -12.96
N PRO A 8 4.79 18.57 -11.74
CA PRO A 8 5.25 17.75 -10.63
C PRO A 8 4.17 16.76 -10.19
N ILE A 9 2.88 17.03 -10.45
CA ILE A 9 1.80 16.09 -10.15
C ILE A 9 1.92 14.87 -11.06
N ARG A 10 2.18 15.08 -12.35
CA ARG A 10 2.44 13.98 -13.30
C ARG A 10 3.66 13.15 -12.91
N PHE A 11 4.73 13.80 -12.45
CA PHE A 11 5.91 13.10 -11.91
C PHE A 11 5.52 12.19 -10.75
N TRP A 12 4.84 12.72 -9.72
CA TRP A 12 4.42 11.93 -8.56
C TRP A 12 3.42 10.82 -8.93
N SER A 13 2.50 11.05 -9.88
CA SER A 13 1.61 10.00 -10.39
C SER A 13 2.39 8.84 -11.02
N ILE A 14 3.36 9.14 -11.89
CA ILE A 14 4.17 8.09 -12.54
C ILE A 14 5.00 7.35 -11.49
N THR A 15 5.68 8.07 -10.61
CA THR A 15 6.52 7.48 -9.57
C THR A 15 5.70 6.57 -8.65
N SER A 16 4.53 7.03 -8.16
CA SER A 16 3.63 6.17 -7.37
C SER A 16 3.14 4.95 -8.14
N GLY A 17 2.78 5.10 -9.42
CA GLY A 17 2.35 3.98 -10.25
C GLY A 17 3.45 2.93 -10.44
N ILE A 18 4.70 3.36 -10.67
CA ILE A 18 5.85 2.44 -10.82
C ILE A 18 6.11 1.74 -9.48
N SER A 19 6.12 2.49 -8.38
CA SER A 19 6.34 1.94 -7.04
C SER A 19 5.27 0.92 -6.66
N LEU A 20 3.99 1.15 -7.00
CA LEU A 20 2.92 0.16 -6.80
C LEU A 20 3.14 -1.14 -7.59
N LEU A 21 3.57 -1.04 -8.86
CA LEU A 21 3.86 -2.23 -9.66
C LEU A 21 5.06 -3.02 -9.13
N ILE A 22 6.14 -2.31 -8.75
CA ILE A 22 7.31 -2.94 -8.11
C ILE A 22 6.88 -3.63 -6.82
N MET A 23 6.09 -2.96 -5.99
CA MET A 23 5.57 -3.50 -4.74
C MET A 23 4.74 -4.77 -4.94
N ALA A 24 3.87 -4.79 -5.95
CA ALA A 24 3.04 -5.95 -6.24
C ALA A 24 3.86 -7.17 -6.69
N ILE A 25 4.85 -6.97 -7.56
CA ILE A 25 5.77 -8.04 -7.98
C ILE A 25 6.61 -8.52 -6.79
N ALA A 26 7.12 -7.58 -5.99
CA ALA A 26 7.88 -7.87 -4.78
C ALA A 26 7.06 -8.68 -3.76
N ALA A 27 5.78 -8.33 -3.55
CA ALA A 27 4.87 -9.05 -2.66
C ALA A 27 4.56 -10.47 -3.18
N GLY A 28 4.36 -10.62 -4.50
CA GLY A 28 4.20 -11.93 -5.13
C GLY A 28 5.38 -12.87 -4.89
N TYR A 29 6.61 -12.34 -4.94
CA TYR A 29 7.80 -13.11 -4.58
C TYR A 29 7.94 -13.32 -3.06
N ALA A 30 7.90 -12.26 -2.27
CA ALA A 30 8.23 -12.31 -0.85
C ALA A 30 7.19 -13.10 -0.05
N TYR A 31 5.90 -12.79 -0.22
CA TYR A 31 4.82 -13.50 0.47
C TYR A 31 4.36 -14.72 -0.32
N GLY A 32 4.04 -14.53 -1.61
CA GLY A 32 3.43 -15.58 -2.44
C GLY A 32 4.32 -16.79 -2.69
N PHE A 33 5.65 -16.61 -2.72
CA PHE A 33 6.61 -17.68 -3.02
C PHE A 33 7.55 -17.98 -1.83
N SER A 34 8.39 -17.02 -1.41
CA SER A 34 9.42 -17.25 -0.39
C SER A 34 8.80 -17.60 0.97
N PHE A 35 7.92 -16.75 1.50
CA PHE A 35 7.32 -16.96 2.82
C PHE A 35 6.47 -18.25 2.87
N ASN A 36 5.67 -18.53 1.85
CA ASN A 36 4.84 -19.74 1.76
C ASN A 36 5.63 -21.06 1.76
N GLN A 37 6.88 -21.07 1.30
CA GLN A 37 7.73 -22.28 1.36
C GLN A 37 8.36 -22.51 2.73
N ILE A 38 8.42 -21.46 3.55
CA ILE A 38 9.19 -21.45 4.79
C ILE A 38 8.25 -21.58 6.00
N TYR A 39 7.19 -20.78 6.01
CA TYR A 39 6.28 -20.68 7.14
C TYR A 39 5.30 -21.85 7.19
N VAL A 40 5.19 -22.46 8.37
CA VAL A 40 4.16 -23.45 8.69
C VAL A 40 3.34 -22.91 9.86
N GLU A 41 2.06 -22.71 9.61
CA GLU A 41 1.14 -22.14 10.59
C GLU A 41 1.12 -22.94 11.90
N ASN A 42 1.22 -22.25 13.03
CA ASN A 42 1.23 -22.83 14.37
C ASN A 42 2.32 -23.90 14.61
N ASN A 43 3.37 -23.97 13.78
CA ASN A 43 4.47 -24.91 13.94
C ASN A 43 5.82 -24.19 13.83
N THR A 44 6.23 -23.57 14.94
CA THR A 44 7.49 -22.82 15.05
C THR A 44 8.72 -23.70 14.82
N LEU A 45 8.70 -24.96 15.28
CA LEU A 45 9.84 -25.87 15.13
C LEU A 45 10.08 -26.22 13.65
N GLN A 46 9.01 -26.56 12.92
CA GLN A 46 9.11 -26.83 11.48
C GLN A 46 9.50 -25.57 10.70
N THR A 47 8.91 -24.42 11.03
CA THR A 47 9.28 -23.14 10.41
C THR A 47 10.77 -22.84 10.60
N MET A 48 11.30 -23.02 11.80
CA MET A 48 12.74 -22.82 12.07
C MET A 48 13.62 -23.80 11.29
N THR A 49 13.18 -25.05 11.15
CA THR A 49 13.88 -26.07 10.35
C THR A 49 13.89 -25.68 8.87
N ASN A 50 12.77 -25.18 8.34
CA ASN A 50 12.66 -24.69 6.97
C ASN A 50 13.54 -23.46 6.72
N ILE A 51 13.63 -22.54 7.69
CA ILE A 51 14.55 -21.37 7.61
C ILE A 51 16.00 -21.83 7.54
N GLN A 52 16.39 -22.84 8.34
CA GLN A 52 17.75 -23.37 8.33
C GLN A 52 18.07 -24.08 7.01
N SER A 53 17.14 -24.89 6.49
CA SER A 53 17.34 -25.61 5.22
C SER A 53 17.30 -24.70 3.99
N ASN A 54 16.56 -23.58 4.04
CA ASN A 54 16.37 -22.64 2.94
C ASN A 54 16.78 -21.20 3.31
N SER A 55 17.91 -21.03 4.00
CA SER A 55 18.33 -19.71 4.52
C SER A 55 18.45 -18.63 3.44
N THR A 56 18.98 -18.97 2.26
CA THR A 56 19.08 -18.01 1.15
C THR A 56 17.71 -17.49 0.73
N LEU A 57 16.72 -18.38 0.59
CA LEU A 57 15.35 -18.01 0.21
C LEU A 57 14.68 -17.14 1.27
N PHE A 58 14.93 -17.46 2.55
CA PHE A 58 14.41 -16.67 3.68
C PHE A 58 14.96 -15.24 3.66
N TYR A 59 16.28 -15.09 3.61
CA TYR A 59 16.92 -13.77 3.67
C TYR A 59 16.66 -12.96 2.39
N SER A 60 16.59 -13.59 1.21
CA SER A 60 16.19 -12.87 0.00
C SER A 60 14.74 -12.37 0.10
N GLY A 61 13.82 -13.18 0.63
CA GLY A 61 12.45 -12.76 0.92
C GLY A 61 12.39 -11.59 1.91
N ALA A 62 13.14 -11.67 3.01
CA ALA A 62 13.24 -10.60 4.01
C ALA A 62 13.78 -9.29 3.43
N ILE A 63 14.79 -9.34 2.54
CA ILE A 63 15.32 -8.15 1.85
C ILE A 63 14.27 -7.57 0.91
N VAL A 64 13.49 -8.40 0.20
CA VAL A 64 12.42 -7.91 -0.67
C VAL A 64 11.29 -7.23 0.13
N TRP A 65 11.05 -7.63 1.38
CA TRP A 65 10.16 -6.85 2.27
C TRP A 65 10.67 -5.43 2.55
N CYS A 66 11.99 -5.22 2.66
CA CYS A 66 12.55 -3.87 2.76
C CYS A 66 12.30 -3.04 1.49
N LEU A 67 12.32 -3.66 0.30
CA LEU A 67 11.95 -3.01 -0.95
C LEU A 67 10.46 -2.61 -0.96
N ILE A 68 9.58 -3.47 -0.46
CA ILE A 68 8.15 -3.17 -0.30
C ILE A 68 7.98 -1.94 0.61
N LEU A 69 8.67 -1.89 1.75
CA LEU A 69 8.64 -0.74 2.65
C LEU A 69 9.13 0.55 1.98
N ALA A 70 10.26 0.50 1.28
CA ALA A 70 10.82 1.67 0.61
C ALA A 70 9.90 2.22 -0.48
N THR A 71 9.33 1.32 -1.31
CA THR A 71 8.36 1.71 -2.34
C THR A 71 7.07 2.24 -1.74
N ASP A 72 6.65 1.73 -0.58
CA ASP A 72 5.44 2.20 0.09
C ASP A 72 5.55 3.65 0.62
N ILE A 73 6.70 4.01 1.19
CA ILE A 73 6.99 5.39 1.61
C ILE A 73 6.91 6.35 0.41
N ILE A 74 7.43 5.93 -0.75
CA ILE A 74 7.35 6.71 -2.00
C ILE A 74 5.89 6.87 -2.43
N VAL A 75 5.09 5.80 -2.40
CA VAL A 75 3.66 5.85 -2.75
C VAL A 75 2.90 6.78 -1.81
N SER A 76 3.17 6.71 -0.50
CA SER A 76 2.54 7.56 0.51
C SER A 76 2.70 9.04 0.20
N TYR A 77 3.95 9.47 -0.03
CA TYR A 77 4.20 10.87 -0.37
C TYR A 77 3.62 11.22 -1.75
N GLY A 78 3.73 10.33 -2.73
CA GLY A 78 3.20 10.56 -4.07
C GLY A 78 1.67 10.70 -4.09
N PHE A 79 0.93 9.94 -3.28
CA PHE A 79 -0.53 10.08 -3.13
C PHE A 79 -0.90 11.39 -2.44
N TYR A 80 -0.18 11.81 -1.40
CA TYR A 80 -0.33 13.15 -0.83
C TYR A 80 -0.17 14.23 -1.92
N ARG A 81 0.89 14.15 -2.73
CA ARG A 81 1.14 15.12 -3.81
C ARG A 81 0.10 15.07 -4.92
N PHE A 82 -0.42 13.90 -5.24
CA PHE A 82 -1.46 13.70 -6.25
C PHE A 82 -2.82 14.24 -5.81
N LEU A 83 -3.22 13.98 -4.57
CA LEU A 83 -4.54 14.38 -4.04
C LEU A 83 -4.58 15.81 -3.53
N LYS A 84 -3.44 16.40 -3.13
CA LYS A 84 -3.38 17.76 -2.55
C LYS A 84 -4.07 18.84 -3.40
N PRO A 85 -3.92 18.86 -4.74
CA PRO A 85 -4.61 19.83 -5.61
C PRO A 85 -6.12 19.59 -5.71
N ILE A 86 -6.60 18.38 -5.40
CA ILE A 86 -8.01 18.00 -5.45
C ILE A 86 -8.69 18.33 -4.12
N HIS A 87 -8.15 17.80 -3.02
CA HIS A 87 -8.68 18.04 -1.68
C HIS A 87 -7.60 17.83 -0.60
N LYS A 88 -7.02 18.94 -0.09
CA LYS A 88 -5.88 18.92 0.84
C LYS A 88 -6.10 18.08 2.12
N PRO A 89 -7.26 18.14 2.81
CA PRO A 89 -7.49 17.27 3.98
C PRO A 89 -7.48 15.78 3.65
N ILE A 90 -8.07 15.38 2.52
CA ILE A 90 -8.11 13.97 2.09
C ILE A 90 -6.69 13.51 1.74
N ALA A 91 -5.90 14.36 1.09
CA ALA A 91 -4.51 14.07 0.76
C ALA A 91 -3.66 13.84 2.01
N LEU A 92 -3.83 14.67 3.04
CA LEU A 92 -3.13 14.52 4.32
C LEU A 92 -3.52 13.22 5.02
N ILE A 93 -4.82 12.95 5.16
CA ILE A 93 -5.31 11.74 5.83
C ILE A 93 -4.84 10.49 5.08
N SER A 94 -4.96 10.47 3.74
CA SER A 94 -4.48 9.37 2.90
C SER A 94 -2.99 9.10 3.12
N GLY A 95 -2.14 10.13 3.03
CA GLY A 95 -0.69 9.99 3.25
C GLY A 95 -0.35 9.53 4.67
N CYS A 96 -0.98 10.11 5.68
CA CYS A 96 -0.74 9.72 7.08
C CYS A 96 -1.13 8.26 7.34
N LEU A 97 -2.31 7.82 6.88
CA LEU A 97 -2.72 6.41 7.02
C LEU A 97 -1.73 5.47 6.35
N ARG A 98 -1.22 5.83 5.16
CA ARG A 98 -0.23 5.00 4.47
C ARG A 98 1.12 4.97 5.20
N LEU A 99 1.57 6.09 5.77
CA LEU A 99 2.78 6.08 6.61
C LEU A 99 2.59 5.25 7.88
N THR A 100 1.40 5.27 8.49
CA THR A 100 1.07 4.40 9.62
C THR A 100 1.18 2.93 9.23
N TYR A 101 0.71 2.53 8.05
CA TYR A 101 0.97 1.20 7.50
C TYR A 101 2.47 0.92 7.37
N SER A 102 3.25 1.84 6.81
CA SER A 102 4.71 1.67 6.67
C SER A 102 5.38 1.43 8.03
N VAL A 103 4.91 2.08 9.10
CA VAL A 103 5.42 1.86 10.47
C VAL A 103 5.13 0.43 10.94
N PHE A 104 3.89 -0.05 10.81
CA PHE A 104 3.55 -1.43 11.17
C PHE A 104 4.36 -2.44 10.35
N LEU A 105 4.53 -2.20 9.06
CA LEU A 105 5.34 -3.05 8.19
C LEU A 105 6.80 -3.05 8.62
N ALA A 106 7.39 -1.90 8.96
CA ALA A 106 8.77 -1.81 9.43
C ALA A 106 8.99 -2.60 10.74
N ILE A 107 8.05 -2.51 11.68
CA ILE A 107 8.08 -3.30 12.92
C ILE A 107 7.98 -4.79 12.59
N GLY A 108 7.07 -5.18 11.69
CA GLY A 108 6.95 -6.56 11.22
C GLY A 108 8.26 -7.07 10.62
N ILE A 109 8.91 -6.30 9.75
CA ILE A 109 10.20 -6.65 9.14
C ILE A 109 11.27 -6.87 10.20
N ALA A 110 11.30 -6.06 11.27
CA ALA A 110 12.23 -6.27 12.38
C ALA A 110 12.01 -7.63 13.06
N PHE A 111 10.74 -8.02 13.30
CA PHE A 111 10.42 -9.36 13.80
C PHE A 111 10.82 -10.47 12.81
N LEU A 112 10.65 -10.24 11.50
CA LEU A 112 11.03 -11.19 10.47
C LEU A 112 12.55 -11.44 10.48
N PHE A 113 13.39 -10.41 10.59
CA PHE A 113 14.84 -10.58 10.75
C PHE A 113 15.21 -11.33 12.05
N GLY A 114 14.41 -11.16 13.10
CA GLY A 114 14.45 -11.96 14.32
C GLY A 114 13.91 -13.39 14.19
N LYS A 115 13.54 -13.83 12.97
CA LYS A 115 12.92 -15.13 12.66
C LYS A 115 11.59 -15.38 13.39
N ASN A 116 10.95 -14.31 13.87
CA ASN A 116 9.64 -14.38 14.51
C ASN A 116 8.54 -14.13 13.46
N THR A 117 8.25 -15.18 12.68
CA THR A 117 7.33 -15.13 11.54
C THR A 117 5.89 -14.85 11.95
N GLU A 118 5.45 -15.34 13.11
CA GLU A 118 4.09 -15.11 13.62
C GLU A 118 3.89 -13.64 14.01
N GLN A 119 4.85 -13.03 14.70
CA GLN A 119 4.77 -11.60 15.03
C GLN A 119 4.91 -10.72 13.78
N PHE A 120 5.71 -11.14 12.80
CA PHE A 120 5.74 -10.49 11.50
C PHE A 120 4.35 -10.47 10.84
N LEU A 121 3.68 -11.62 10.74
CA LEU A 121 2.33 -11.72 10.15
C LEU A 121 1.32 -10.86 10.89
N LYS A 122 1.36 -10.86 12.23
CA LYS A 122 0.49 -10.03 13.05
C LYS A 122 0.67 -8.54 12.78
N MET A 123 1.92 -8.06 12.79
CA MET A 123 2.21 -6.64 12.53
C MET A 123 1.84 -6.26 11.10
N TRP A 124 2.12 -7.12 10.12
CA TRP A 124 1.75 -6.87 8.74
C TRP A 124 0.22 -6.83 8.55
N SER A 125 -0.52 -7.75 9.16
CA SER A 125 -1.99 -7.77 9.15
C SER A 125 -2.60 -6.52 9.81
N LEU A 126 -2.06 -6.06 10.94
CA LEU A 126 -2.44 -4.76 11.53
C LEU A 126 -2.17 -3.60 10.57
N GLY A 127 -1.06 -3.64 9.85
CA GLY A 127 -0.78 -2.69 8.79
C GLY A 127 -1.84 -2.73 7.67
N LEU A 128 -2.20 -3.92 7.18
CA LEU A 128 -3.20 -4.07 6.12
C LEU A 128 -4.59 -3.59 6.54
N PHE A 129 -4.96 -3.74 7.81
CA PHE A 129 -6.16 -3.12 8.39
C PHE A 129 -6.15 -1.59 8.20
N ILE A 130 -5.01 -0.95 8.43
CA ILE A 130 -4.82 0.50 8.21
C ILE A 130 -4.82 0.88 6.72
N ILE A 131 -4.23 0.04 5.85
CA ILE A 131 -4.31 0.21 4.39
C ILE A 131 -5.76 0.25 3.91
N GLY A 132 -6.65 -0.54 4.52
CA GLY A 132 -8.07 -0.48 4.19
C GLY A 132 -8.67 0.93 4.33
N PHE A 133 -8.41 1.61 5.46
CA PHE A 133 -8.84 3.00 5.64
C PHE A 133 -8.18 3.95 4.64
N HIS A 134 -6.88 3.77 4.38
CA HIS A 134 -6.16 4.55 3.37
C HIS A 134 -6.83 4.45 1.99
N LEU A 135 -7.22 3.24 1.57
CA LEU A 135 -7.85 2.99 0.29
C LEU A 135 -9.26 3.59 0.22
N VAL A 136 -10.04 3.56 1.30
CA VAL A 136 -11.33 4.26 1.37
C VAL A 136 -11.14 5.76 1.17
N ILE A 137 -10.22 6.39 1.91
CA ILE A 137 -9.97 7.84 1.82
C ILE A 137 -9.43 8.23 0.43
N THR A 138 -8.50 7.44 -0.11
CA THR A 138 -7.93 7.65 -1.45
C THR A 138 -9.01 7.46 -2.52
N GLY A 139 -9.87 6.46 -2.36
CA GLY A 139 -10.99 6.20 -3.26
C GLY A 139 -12.03 7.32 -3.26
N ILE A 140 -12.34 7.90 -2.09
CA ILE A 140 -13.17 9.11 -2.00
C ILE A 140 -12.49 10.27 -2.74
N GLY A 141 -11.19 10.50 -2.53
CA GLY A 141 -10.43 11.53 -3.23
C GLY A 141 -10.44 11.35 -4.76
N ALA A 142 -10.29 10.11 -5.23
CA ALA A 142 -10.38 9.75 -6.63
C ALA A 142 -11.80 9.95 -7.19
N PHE A 143 -12.84 9.64 -6.41
CA PHE A 143 -14.24 9.82 -6.81
C PHE A 143 -14.65 11.29 -6.93
N LEU A 144 -14.09 12.15 -6.06
CA LEU A 144 -14.33 13.60 -6.08
C LEU A 144 -13.56 14.33 -7.19
N SER A 145 -12.53 13.70 -7.76
CA SER A 145 -11.72 14.28 -8.83
C SER A 145 -12.49 14.31 -10.15
N THR A 146 -12.51 15.46 -10.83
CA THR A 146 -13.06 15.57 -12.20
C THR A 146 -12.20 14.86 -13.24
N GLU A 147 -10.91 14.70 -12.96
CA GLU A 147 -9.93 14.11 -13.90
C GLU A 147 -9.83 12.59 -13.77
N THR A 148 -10.22 12.04 -12.62
CA THR A 148 -10.10 10.61 -12.33
C THR A 148 -11.42 9.91 -12.67
N PRO A 149 -11.42 8.83 -13.47
CA PRO A 149 -12.63 8.06 -13.70
C PRO A 149 -13.22 7.55 -12.39
N LYS A 150 -14.50 7.84 -12.16
CA LYS A 150 -15.22 7.50 -10.92
C LYS A 150 -15.15 6.01 -10.57
N LEU A 151 -15.03 5.14 -11.58
CA LEU A 151 -14.84 3.70 -11.42
C LEU A 151 -13.66 3.37 -10.48
N PHE A 152 -12.52 4.05 -10.62
CA PHE A 152 -11.36 3.81 -9.75
C PHE A 152 -11.64 4.19 -8.31
N GLY A 153 -12.37 5.28 -8.09
CA GLY A 153 -12.80 5.67 -6.74
C GLY A 153 -13.66 4.59 -6.07
N VAL A 154 -14.64 4.05 -6.81
CA VAL A 154 -15.50 2.96 -6.33
C VAL A 154 -14.70 1.68 -6.05
N LEU A 155 -13.82 1.27 -6.97
CA LEU A 155 -13.00 0.07 -6.81
C LEU A 155 -12.07 0.17 -5.58
N LEU A 156 -11.45 1.33 -5.37
CA LEU A 156 -10.60 1.58 -4.20
C LEU A 156 -11.39 1.56 -2.89
N ILE A 157 -12.62 2.11 -2.87
CA ILE A 157 -13.48 2.07 -1.68
C ILE A 157 -13.85 0.62 -1.35
N ILE A 158 -14.25 -0.18 -2.34
CA ILE A 158 -14.58 -1.60 -2.14
C ILE A 158 -13.36 -2.36 -1.62
N ALA A 159 -12.19 -2.14 -2.23
CA ALA A 159 -10.94 -2.75 -1.78
C ALA A 159 -10.63 -2.36 -0.33
N GLY A 160 -10.76 -1.08 0.01
CA GLY A 160 -10.48 -0.57 1.34
C GLY A 160 -11.39 -1.14 2.43
N ILE A 161 -12.70 -1.21 2.17
CA ILE A 161 -13.65 -1.86 3.08
C ILE A 161 -13.29 -3.33 3.28
N SER A 162 -12.90 -4.02 2.20
CA SER A 162 -12.53 -5.44 2.25
C SER A 162 -11.30 -5.67 3.14
N TYR A 163 -10.21 -4.91 2.96
CA TYR A 163 -9.02 -5.00 3.81
C TYR A 163 -9.33 -4.73 5.29
N SER A 164 -10.05 -3.64 5.58
CA SER A 164 -10.38 -3.31 6.97
C SER A 164 -11.30 -4.36 7.60
N LEU A 165 -12.23 -4.94 6.84
CA LEU A 165 -13.08 -6.02 7.33
C LEU A 165 -12.27 -7.28 7.64
N ILE A 166 -11.51 -7.79 6.67
CA ILE A 166 -10.75 -9.05 6.79
C ILE A 166 -9.75 -8.97 7.94
N HIS A 167 -8.87 -7.97 7.90
CA HIS A 167 -7.81 -7.85 8.90
C HIS A 167 -8.35 -7.35 10.24
N GLY A 168 -9.49 -6.64 10.26
CA GLY A 168 -10.19 -6.30 11.49
C GLY A 168 -10.69 -7.54 12.21
N LEU A 169 -11.32 -8.47 11.47
CA LEU A 169 -11.76 -9.76 12.01
C LEU A 169 -10.58 -10.60 12.51
N GLN A 170 -9.50 -10.71 11.71
CA GLN A 170 -8.30 -11.47 12.10
C GLN A 170 -7.64 -10.94 13.39
N ASN A 171 -7.58 -9.62 13.58
CA ASN A 171 -6.83 -9.03 14.70
C ASN A 171 -7.67 -8.79 15.96
N PHE A 172 -8.97 -8.52 15.82
CA PHE A 172 -9.81 -8.05 16.95
C PHE A 172 -10.94 -9.01 17.32
N VAL A 173 -11.20 -10.04 16.50
CA VAL A 173 -12.28 -11.00 16.74
C VAL A 173 -11.73 -12.43 16.61
N PRO A 174 -11.08 -12.98 17.65
CA PRO A 174 -10.42 -14.29 17.58
C PRO A 174 -11.34 -15.44 17.13
N GLN A 175 -12.63 -15.40 17.50
CA GLN A 175 -13.60 -16.41 17.05
C GLN A 175 -13.97 -16.33 15.56
N ALA A 176 -13.56 -15.28 14.84
CA ALA A 176 -13.91 -15.05 13.44
C ALA A 176 -12.76 -15.31 12.45
N ILE A 177 -11.63 -15.88 12.89
CA ILE A 177 -10.46 -16.12 12.03
C ILE A 177 -10.82 -16.96 10.79
N SER A 178 -11.55 -18.07 10.98
CA SER A 178 -11.96 -18.93 9.85
C SER A 178 -12.92 -18.22 8.89
N LEU A 179 -13.81 -17.37 9.42
CA LEU A 179 -14.69 -16.55 8.59
C LEU A 179 -13.90 -15.51 7.81
N ALA A 180 -12.91 -14.86 8.43
CA ALA A 180 -12.06 -13.90 7.76
C ALA A 180 -11.25 -14.53 6.63
N ALA A 181 -10.66 -15.72 6.86
CA ALA A 181 -9.93 -16.47 5.83
C ALA A 181 -10.84 -16.90 4.67
N TYR A 182 -12.07 -17.34 4.98
CA TYR A 182 -13.08 -17.61 3.96
C TYR A 182 -13.37 -16.34 3.14
N ILE A 183 -13.63 -15.20 3.80
CA ILE A 183 -13.89 -13.91 3.15
C ILE A 183 -12.75 -13.44 2.25
N GLU A 184 -11.52 -13.57 2.75
CA GLU A 184 -10.32 -13.21 2.01
C GLU A 184 -10.21 -13.97 0.69
N SER A 185 -10.50 -15.28 0.67
CA SER A 185 -10.37 -16.13 -0.52
C SER A 185 -11.13 -15.63 -1.75
N PHE A 186 -12.24 -14.91 -1.57
CA PHE A 186 -13.01 -14.30 -2.66
C PHE A 186 -12.78 -12.80 -2.84
N LEU A 187 -12.46 -12.05 -1.77
CA LEU A 187 -12.23 -10.61 -1.86
C LEU A 187 -10.81 -10.24 -2.32
N THR A 188 -9.84 -11.15 -2.25
CA THR A 188 -8.44 -10.87 -2.67
C THR A 188 -8.34 -10.42 -4.12
N ILE A 189 -9.12 -11.00 -5.03
CA ILE A 189 -9.10 -10.60 -6.45
C ILE A 189 -9.65 -9.17 -6.62
N PRO A 190 -10.87 -8.82 -6.16
CA PRO A 190 -11.37 -7.44 -6.20
C PRO A 190 -10.43 -6.41 -5.55
N MET A 191 -9.84 -6.74 -4.39
CA MET A 191 -8.88 -5.87 -3.70
C MET A 191 -7.67 -5.56 -4.59
N THR A 192 -7.02 -6.61 -5.09
CA THR A 192 -5.82 -6.51 -5.94
C THR A 192 -6.12 -5.75 -7.24
N VAL A 193 -7.26 -6.04 -7.88
CA VAL A 193 -7.68 -5.35 -9.11
C VAL A 193 -7.91 -3.87 -8.87
N GLY A 194 -8.55 -3.48 -7.76
CA GLY A 194 -8.81 -2.07 -7.46
C GLY A 194 -7.53 -1.25 -7.33
N GLU A 195 -6.54 -1.75 -6.58
CA GLU A 195 -5.27 -1.07 -6.39
C GLU A 195 -4.40 -1.04 -7.65
N LEU A 196 -4.22 -2.20 -8.30
CA LEU A 196 -3.36 -2.30 -9.48
C LEU A 196 -3.90 -1.53 -10.66
N SER A 197 -5.22 -1.59 -10.90
CA SER A 197 -5.84 -0.84 -12.00
C SER A 197 -5.69 0.67 -11.80
N PHE A 198 -5.81 1.16 -10.56
CA PHE A 198 -5.55 2.56 -10.24
C PHE A 198 -4.08 2.93 -10.42
N GLY A 199 -3.15 2.09 -9.96
CA GLY A 199 -1.71 2.26 -10.19
C GLY A 199 -1.35 2.36 -11.68
N ILE A 200 -1.90 1.47 -12.51
CA ILE A 200 -1.73 1.50 -13.97
C ILE A 200 -2.32 2.78 -14.56
N TRP A 201 -3.50 3.22 -14.10
CA TRP A 201 -4.09 4.46 -14.58
C TRP A 201 -3.25 5.69 -14.23
N LEU A 202 -2.62 5.74 -13.05
CA LEU A 202 -1.69 6.81 -12.67
C LEU A 202 -0.52 6.91 -13.66
N LEU A 203 0.05 5.77 -14.06
CA LEU A 203 1.11 5.70 -15.07
C LEU A 203 0.66 6.29 -16.41
N ILE A 204 -0.51 5.90 -16.90
CA ILE A 204 -0.95 6.26 -18.24
C ILE A 204 -1.49 7.69 -18.27
N LYS A 205 -2.41 8.05 -17.37
CA LYS A 205 -3.19 9.30 -17.44
C LYS A 205 -3.12 10.20 -16.20
N GLY A 206 -2.72 9.68 -15.03
CA GLY A 206 -2.67 10.45 -13.78
C GLY A 206 -1.88 11.75 -13.91
N GLY A 207 -2.44 12.85 -13.40
CA GLY A 207 -1.76 14.15 -13.32
C GLY A 207 -1.63 14.93 -14.63
N ARG A 208 -2.06 14.41 -15.80
CA ARG A 208 -1.90 15.10 -17.10
C ARG A 208 -2.73 16.38 -17.23
N LYS A 209 -3.87 16.45 -16.56
CA LYS A 209 -4.86 17.54 -16.70
C LYS A 209 -5.13 18.31 -15.40
N ILE A 210 -4.43 17.97 -14.32
CA ILE A 210 -4.60 18.66 -13.04
C ILE A 210 -3.86 20.00 -13.16
N ASN A 211 -4.61 21.07 -13.44
CA ASN A 211 -4.09 22.43 -13.44
C ASN A 211 -3.70 22.83 -12.01
N GLN A 212 -2.46 23.25 -11.82
CA GLN A 212 -2.07 23.89 -10.57
C GLN A 212 -2.70 25.28 -10.54
N GLN A 213 -3.62 25.54 -9.61
CA GLN A 213 -3.85 26.92 -9.21
C GLN A 213 -2.58 27.43 -8.54
N PRO A 214 -2.11 28.65 -8.85
CA PRO A 214 -0.96 29.25 -8.16
C PRO A 214 -1.23 29.25 -6.66
N SER A 215 -0.23 28.91 -5.86
CA SER A 215 -0.31 29.04 -4.41
C SER A 215 -0.61 30.51 -4.06
N ASN A 216 -1.75 30.78 -3.42
CA ASN A 216 -2.06 32.07 -2.80
C ASN A 216 -1.25 32.28 -1.50
N ASP A 217 -0.04 31.74 -1.42
CA ASP A 217 0.85 32.03 -0.30
C ASP A 217 1.24 33.50 -0.45
N PRO A 218 0.89 34.39 0.50
CA PRO A 218 1.24 35.79 0.43
C PRO A 218 2.76 35.90 0.32
N VAL A 219 3.23 36.64 -0.68
CA VAL A 219 4.62 37.07 -0.79
C VAL A 219 4.96 37.76 0.54
N PRO A 220 5.96 37.31 1.30
CA PRO A 220 6.40 38.06 2.46
C PRO A 220 6.83 39.43 1.95
N ASP A 221 6.17 40.48 2.40
CA ASP A 221 6.54 41.85 2.08
C ASP A 221 8.03 42.02 2.40
N ALA A 222 8.80 42.37 1.38
CA ALA A 222 10.19 42.77 1.56
C ALA A 222 10.17 44.05 2.43
N SER A 223 10.57 43.88 3.69
CA SER A 223 10.86 44.98 4.62
C SER A 223 12.36 45.13 4.79
#